data_AF-R7YQD4-F1
#
_entry.id   AF-R7YQD4-F1
#
_cell.length_a   1.000
_cell.length_b   1.000
_cell.length_c   1.000
_cell.angle_alpha   90.00
_cell.angle_beta   90.00
_cell.angle_gamma   90.00
#
_symmetry.space_group_name_H-M   'P 1'
#
loop_
_entity.id
_entity.type
_entity.pdbx_description
1 polymer ?
#
loop_
_entity_poly.entity_id
_entity_poly.type
_entity_poly.pdbx_seq_one_letter_code
_entity_poly.pdbx_strand_id
1 'polypeptide(L)'
;MKLYPRMLEGSLLNQNDTMHIAQMLHTLYRRTGPAQKKALLPVLLEFAEKLIQDLKMRHLTPHTAASLHLISFFKEAQQYDKGSEFWKWLSRQTDEFVDAEVYGAAIELLAYQGAESLEALEELYSHALKRYPGNFAEYHLSPEAIVPDRAQPTTIKGLPMSLLQGILTARILRGDWRRAYLALDTALRLFPTQVPGRFFELLMYERPVTECYKVFLIACRSGVILRPERLGAVLDKLVSAQQDKGTKLALSDRVTLLNGMINAVHAYVGAGGTVEGPHLSMLVRGFAGLLPERKLRVENDPVSEVAQSIAAAARTLLRTFMQAGTVPSTSTFNSLILLAGRANLPEMIAATTQDMIALGIEPDAVTYRTMVLAAGDVGTPQLVESSWQTLVNAAEGRSENLDIKDWQALVKAGQRAKHITFVQEQLDKLGRGMNPHVIGRLMNDRRDAGSKNSAAVDTDSMDPESLVFHMQQVMSRISSIIQLIQSGRLQDFFESPLPMSLSQADVQLGPEEILRKVYDELSTDPQQPPAPRSGPPSTNPTGFPLDELRFENWKSINELLLEAETYENEKQKAVDNAIASGKPMPKKIAVSSFPSVGSAEVTENEQRKAPDVTPSEVKQRVLRLRGLDKPRQLHFDT
;
A
#
# COMPACT_ATOMS: atom_id res chain seq x y z
N MET A 1 -15.50 7.51 32.31
CA MET A 1 -16.94 7.18 32.26
C MET A 1 -17.55 7.07 33.64
N LYS A 2 -17.35 5.99 34.42
CA LYS A 2 -18.01 5.83 35.74
C LYS A 2 -17.73 6.94 36.77
N LEU A 3 -16.49 7.43 36.83
CA LEU A 3 -16.09 8.49 37.76
C LEU A 3 -16.43 9.90 37.25
N TYR A 4 -16.70 10.06 35.95
CA TYR A 4 -16.82 11.36 35.30
C TYR A 4 -17.91 12.25 35.92
N PRO A 5 -19.15 11.77 36.17
CA PRO A 5 -20.20 12.62 36.76
C PRO A 5 -19.78 13.20 38.11
N ARG A 6 -19.19 12.38 38.99
CA ARG A 6 -18.72 12.82 40.32
C ARG A 6 -17.57 13.81 40.24
N MET A 7 -16.65 13.61 39.29
CA MET A 7 -15.53 14.54 39.07
C MET A 7 -16.02 15.89 38.54
N LEU A 8 -17.03 15.89 37.66
CA LEU A 8 -17.64 17.10 37.13
C LEU A 8 -18.41 17.86 38.22
N GLU A 9 -19.29 17.19 38.97
CA GLU A 9 -20.04 17.79 40.10
C GLU A 9 -19.12 18.37 41.17
N GLY A 10 -18.01 17.70 41.46
CA GLY A 10 -17.00 18.16 42.41
C GLY A 10 -16.07 19.27 41.90
N SER A 11 -16.25 19.76 40.66
CA SER A 11 -15.35 20.73 40.02
C SER A 11 -13.87 20.30 40.03
N LEU A 12 -13.63 18.99 39.90
CA LEU A 12 -12.29 18.39 39.99
C LEU A 12 -11.57 18.29 38.63
N LEU A 13 -12.21 18.72 37.54
CA LEU A 13 -11.69 18.63 36.18
C LEU A 13 -11.16 19.98 35.71
N ASN A 14 -9.91 20.02 35.27
CA ASN A 14 -9.29 21.19 34.65
C ASN A 14 -9.25 21.07 33.10
N GLN A 15 -8.66 22.06 32.45
CA GLN A 15 -8.56 22.13 30.99
C GLN A 15 -7.80 20.95 30.36
N ASN A 16 -6.72 20.49 31.00
CA ASN A 16 -5.96 19.33 30.55
C ASN A 16 -6.75 18.04 30.72
N ASP A 17 -7.60 17.94 31.75
CA ASP A 17 -8.46 16.78 31.94
C ASP A 17 -9.50 16.66 30.82
N THR A 18 -10.07 17.78 30.36
CA THR A 18 -10.95 17.80 29.18
C THR A 18 -10.25 17.19 27.95
N MET A 19 -9.01 17.63 27.67
CA MET A 19 -8.20 17.09 26.59
C MET A 19 -7.92 15.59 26.79
N HIS A 20 -7.44 15.19 27.96
CA HIS A 20 -7.08 13.79 28.24
C HIS A 20 -8.29 12.86 28.12
N ILE A 21 -9.46 13.26 28.63
CA ILE A 21 -10.68 12.46 28.55
C ILE A 21 -11.08 12.24 27.08
N ALA A 22 -11.10 13.29 26.27
CA ALA A 22 -11.41 13.19 24.83
C ALA A 22 -10.38 12.34 24.08
N GLN A 23 -9.09 12.53 24.38
CA GLN A 23 -7.99 11.75 23.81
C GLN A 23 -8.09 10.27 24.17
N MET A 24 -8.42 9.94 25.43
CA MET A 24 -8.60 8.57 25.90
C MET A 24 -9.78 7.89 25.21
N LEU A 25 -10.91 8.58 25.07
CA LEU A 25 -12.09 8.08 24.33
C LEU A 25 -11.72 7.74 22.89
N HIS A 26 -11.10 8.68 22.17
CA HIS A 26 -10.68 8.47 20.79
C HIS A 26 -9.65 7.33 20.67
N THR A 27 -8.63 7.32 21.54
CA THR A 27 -7.56 6.31 21.52
C THR A 27 -8.08 4.91 21.84
N LEU A 28 -8.98 4.79 22.81
CA LEU A 28 -9.63 3.53 23.17
C LEU A 28 -10.35 2.95 21.96
N TYR A 29 -11.20 3.74 21.29
CA TYR A 29 -11.90 3.27 20.11
C TYR A 29 -10.91 2.86 19.00
N ARG A 30 -9.90 3.69 18.71
CA ARG A 30 -8.91 3.43 17.65
C ARG A 30 -8.12 2.13 17.87
N ARG A 31 -7.78 1.80 19.12
CA ARG A 31 -6.99 0.60 19.48
C ARG A 31 -7.84 -0.65 19.69
N THR A 32 -9.16 -0.52 19.72
CA THR A 32 -10.07 -1.65 19.91
C THR A 32 -10.22 -2.46 18.62
N GLY A 33 -10.18 -3.79 18.72
CA GLY A 33 -10.36 -4.68 17.56
C GLY A 33 -11.78 -4.60 16.97
N PRO A 34 -11.98 -4.97 15.68
CA PRO A 34 -13.27 -4.80 14.99
C PRO A 34 -14.48 -5.40 15.70
N ALA A 35 -14.35 -6.62 16.27
CA ALA A 35 -15.43 -7.28 16.99
C ALA A 35 -15.84 -6.52 18.27
N GLN A 36 -14.86 -6.05 19.03
CA GLN A 36 -15.08 -5.30 20.26
C GLN A 36 -15.57 -3.87 19.99
N LYS A 37 -15.16 -3.24 18.88
CA LYS A 37 -15.65 -1.92 18.46
C LYS A 37 -17.17 -1.90 18.37
N LYS A 38 -17.78 -2.91 17.75
CA LYS A 38 -19.24 -3.01 17.62
C LYS A 38 -19.95 -3.04 18.98
N ALA A 39 -19.39 -3.75 19.95
CA ALA A 39 -19.97 -3.86 21.29
C ALA A 39 -19.77 -2.58 22.14
N LEU A 40 -18.61 -1.92 22.03
CA LEU A 40 -18.29 -0.71 22.80
C LEU A 40 -18.89 0.56 22.21
N LEU A 41 -19.16 0.59 20.90
CA LEU A 41 -19.58 1.80 20.19
C LEU A 41 -20.78 2.51 20.82
N PRO A 42 -21.89 1.83 21.20
CA PRO A 42 -23.04 2.52 21.79
C PRO A 42 -22.67 3.30 23.07
N VAL A 43 -21.90 2.67 23.96
CA VAL A 43 -21.48 3.25 25.24
C VAL A 43 -20.52 4.42 25.04
N LEU A 44 -19.60 4.30 24.07
CA LEU A 44 -18.66 5.37 23.75
C LEU A 44 -19.34 6.57 23.10
N LEU A 45 -20.36 6.33 22.26
CA LEU A 45 -21.14 7.40 21.64
C LEU A 45 -21.94 8.19 22.67
N GLU A 46 -22.65 7.51 23.57
CA GLU A 46 -23.38 8.14 24.66
C GLU A 46 -22.45 9.01 25.52
N PHE A 47 -21.26 8.50 25.84
CA PHE A 47 -20.28 9.26 26.61
C PHE A 47 -19.71 10.46 25.84
N ALA A 48 -19.44 10.32 24.55
CA ALA A 48 -18.97 11.43 23.71
C ALA A 48 -20.02 12.55 23.59
N GLU A 49 -21.30 12.19 23.43
CA GLU A 49 -22.41 13.15 23.41
C GLU A 49 -22.55 13.89 24.73
N LYS A 50 -22.42 13.18 25.86
CA LYS A 50 -22.42 13.79 27.19
C LYS A 50 -21.26 14.78 27.37
N LEU A 51 -20.04 14.41 26.97
CA LEU A 51 -18.89 15.32 26.99
C LEU A 51 -19.13 16.58 26.15
N ILE A 52 -19.70 16.43 24.95
CA ILE A 52 -20.03 17.55 24.07
C ILE A 52 -21.09 18.44 24.70
N GLN A 53 -22.11 17.86 25.33
CA GLN A 53 -23.14 18.63 26.03
C GLN A 53 -22.53 19.44 27.18
N ASP A 54 -21.67 18.83 27.99
CA ASP A 54 -21.01 19.49 29.12
C ASP A 54 -20.00 20.56 28.66
N LEU A 55 -19.35 20.37 27.50
CA LEU A 55 -18.58 21.41 26.82
C LEU A 55 -19.45 22.58 26.34
N LYS A 56 -20.58 22.29 25.69
CA LYS A 56 -21.54 23.30 25.20
C LYS A 56 -22.12 24.14 26.35
N MET A 57 -22.36 23.50 27.49
CA MET A 57 -22.85 24.16 28.72
C MET A 57 -21.74 24.83 29.54
N ARG A 58 -20.47 24.75 29.11
CA ARG A 58 -19.28 25.21 29.85
C ARG A 58 -19.15 24.61 31.27
N HIS A 59 -19.72 23.42 31.50
CA HIS A 59 -19.42 22.63 32.69
C HIS A 59 -18.01 22.04 32.62
N LEU A 60 -17.51 21.79 31.40
CA LEU A 60 -16.11 21.47 31.13
C LEU A 60 -15.38 22.69 30.58
N THR A 61 -14.15 22.89 31.07
CA THR A 61 -13.26 23.91 30.53
C THR A 61 -12.87 23.56 29.08
N PRO A 62 -13.05 24.48 28.11
CA PRO A 62 -12.77 24.22 26.69
C PRO A 62 -11.29 23.97 26.40
N HIS A 63 -11.01 23.10 25.43
CA HIS A 63 -9.67 22.87 24.91
C HIS A 63 -9.75 22.45 23.44
N THR A 64 -8.96 23.07 22.55
CA THR A 64 -8.98 22.78 21.10
C THR A 64 -8.65 21.33 20.76
N ALA A 65 -7.59 20.76 21.36
CA ALA A 65 -7.25 19.35 21.23
C ALA A 65 -8.38 18.38 21.67
N ALA A 66 -9.22 18.77 22.63
CA ALA A 66 -10.40 17.97 22.98
C ALA A 66 -11.43 17.96 21.84
N SER A 67 -11.71 19.13 21.26
CA SER A 67 -12.57 19.28 20.07
C SER A 67 -12.05 18.43 18.90
N LEU A 68 -10.73 18.49 18.63
CA LEU A 68 -10.08 17.69 17.59
C LEU A 68 -10.28 16.19 17.81
N HIS A 69 -10.06 15.70 19.03
CA HIS A 69 -10.21 14.28 19.35
C HIS A 69 -11.66 13.81 19.28
N LEU A 70 -12.64 14.64 19.66
CA LEU A 70 -14.06 14.33 19.52
C LEU A 70 -14.50 14.25 18.05
N ILE A 71 -14.07 15.20 17.21
CA ILE A 71 -14.29 15.14 15.75
C ILE A 71 -13.64 13.88 15.15
N SER A 72 -12.40 13.61 15.51
CA SER A 72 -11.66 12.43 15.03
C SER A 72 -12.32 11.12 15.47
N PHE A 73 -12.86 11.06 16.69
CA PHE A 73 -13.62 9.91 17.17
C PHE A 73 -14.86 9.65 16.32
N PHE A 74 -15.66 10.68 16.01
CA PHE A 74 -16.82 10.51 15.13
C PHE A 74 -16.45 10.03 13.73
N LYS A 75 -15.35 10.54 13.17
CA LYS A 75 -14.81 10.07 11.89
C LYS A 75 -14.47 8.58 11.94
N GLU A 76 -13.66 8.15 12.91
CA GLU A 76 -13.26 6.74 13.07
C GLU A 76 -14.46 5.82 13.36
N ALA A 77 -15.45 6.33 14.11
CA ALA A 77 -16.69 5.63 14.41
C ALA A 77 -17.71 5.65 13.25
N GLN A 78 -17.36 6.29 12.13
CA GLN A 78 -18.22 6.50 10.96
C GLN A 78 -19.58 7.15 11.32
N GLN A 79 -19.58 8.00 12.35
CA GLN A 79 -20.75 8.77 12.80
C GLN A 79 -20.67 10.19 12.23
N TYR A 80 -20.64 10.28 10.90
CA TYR A 80 -20.35 11.52 10.19
C TYR A 80 -21.36 12.64 10.48
N ASP A 81 -22.66 12.31 10.58
CA ASP A 81 -23.71 13.30 10.83
C ASP A 81 -23.56 13.95 12.21
N LYS A 82 -23.27 13.15 13.25
CA LYS A 82 -23.01 13.64 14.61
C LYS A 82 -21.76 14.52 14.65
N GLY A 83 -20.71 14.11 13.97
CA GLY A 83 -19.49 14.91 13.85
C GLY A 83 -19.72 16.23 13.10
N SER A 84 -20.51 16.21 12.03
CA SER A 84 -20.85 17.39 11.22
C SER A 84 -21.72 18.37 12.01
N GLU A 85 -22.69 17.88 12.80
CA GLU A 85 -23.46 18.70 13.73
C GLU A 85 -22.56 19.35 14.79
N PHE A 86 -21.64 18.58 15.37
CA PHE A 86 -20.69 19.12 16.34
C PHE A 86 -19.76 20.18 15.69
N TRP A 87 -19.28 19.95 14.47
CA TRP A 87 -18.51 20.91 13.71
C TRP A 87 -19.28 22.21 13.43
N LYS A 88 -20.55 22.13 13.03
CA LYS A 88 -21.42 23.31 12.81
C LYS A 88 -21.56 24.18 14.07
N TRP A 89 -21.52 23.56 15.25
CA TRP A 89 -21.49 24.28 16.52
C TRP A 89 -20.10 24.86 16.80
N LEU A 90 -19.04 24.06 16.66
CA LEU A 90 -17.65 24.45 16.90
C LEU A 90 -17.21 25.64 16.05
N SER A 91 -17.53 25.65 14.75
CA SER A 91 -17.07 26.69 13.80
C SER A 91 -17.53 28.11 14.17
N ARG A 92 -18.57 28.23 15.01
CA ARG A 92 -19.11 29.49 15.54
C ARG A 92 -18.53 29.90 16.89
N GLN A 93 -17.67 29.06 17.49
CA GLN A 93 -17.06 29.32 18.79
C GLN A 93 -15.76 30.11 18.68
N THR A 94 -15.29 30.56 19.84
CA THR A 94 -14.01 31.25 20.02
C THR A 94 -12.82 30.29 19.95
N ASP A 95 -11.63 30.86 19.95
CA ASP A 95 -10.37 30.14 19.81
C ASP A 95 -10.04 29.22 21.01
N GLU A 96 -10.82 29.31 22.11
CA GLU A 96 -10.79 28.36 23.22
C GLU A 96 -11.23 26.94 22.80
N PHE A 97 -12.05 26.83 21.75
CA PHE A 97 -12.64 25.58 21.27
C PHE A 97 -12.06 25.11 19.94
N VAL A 98 -11.60 26.03 19.10
CA VAL A 98 -11.23 25.77 17.72
C VAL A 98 -9.92 26.45 17.38
N ASP A 99 -9.05 25.72 16.69
CA ASP A 99 -7.84 26.22 16.05
C ASP A 99 -7.70 25.59 14.65
N ALA A 100 -6.61 25.89 13.94
CA ALA A 100 -6.34 25.31 12.63
C ALA A 100 -6.29 23.77 12.62
N GLU A 101 -5.86 23.13 13.71
CA GLU A 101 -5.81 21.67 13.81
C GLU A 101 -7.22 21.07 13.88
N VAL A 102 -8.15 21.72 14.59
CA VAL A 102 -9.57 21.34 14.63
C VAL A 102 -10.21 21.49 13.24
N TYR A 103 -9.91 22.57 12.50
CA TYR A 103 -10.35 22.71 11.10
C TYR A 103 -9.84 21.55 10.23
N GLY A 104 -8.59 21.13 10.41
CA GLY A 104 -8.04 19.97 9.70
C GLY A 104 -8.81 18.68 9.96
N ALA A 105 -9.13 18.40 11.22
CA ALA A 105 -9.95 17.23 11.59
C ALA A 105 -11.38 17.33 11.04
N ALA A 106 -11.96 18.53 11.01
CA ALA A 106 -13.30 18.75 10.47
C ALA A 106 -13.33 18.57 8.94
N ILE A 107 -12.37 19.13 8.21
CA ILE A 107 -12.24 18.91 6.76
C ILE A 107 -12.12 17.42 6.46
N GLU A 108 -11.31 16.69 7.22
CA GLU A 108 -11.15 15.24 7.06
C GLU A 108 -12.49 14.51 7.30
N LEU A 109 -13.20 14.82 8.38
CA LEU A 109 -14.52 14.26 8.67
C LEU A 109 -15.52 14.51 7.53
N LEU A 110 -15.62 15.76 7.06
CA LEU A 110 -16.55 16.17 6.00
C LEU A 110 -16.20 15.53 4.65
N ALA A 111 -14.91 15.34 4.37
CA ALA A 111 -14.45 14.61 3.18
C ALA A 111 -14.93 13.15 3.19
N TYR A 112 -14.80 12.45 4.32
CA TYR A 112 -15.32 11.08 4.47
C TYR A 112 -16.85 11.01 4.49
N GLN A 113 -17.53 12.03 5.02
CA GLN A 113 -19.00 12.13 4.94
C GLN A 113 -19.47 12.17 3.48
N GLY A 114 -18.70 12.81 2.60
CA GLY A 114 -18.98 12.84 1.18
C GLY A 114 -20.02 13.88 0.75
N ALA A 115 -20.61 14.65 1.67
CA ALA A 115 -21.67 15.61 1.38
C ALA A 115 -21.16 16.98 0.85
N GLU A 116 -20.00 17.44 1.30
CA GLU A 116 -19.43 18.76 0.94
C GLU A 116 -18.59 18.69 -0.34
N SER A 117 -18.67 19.71 -1.20
CA SER A 117 -17.85 19.76 -2.42
C SER A 117 -16.37 20.03 -2.09
N LEU A 118 -15.45 19.73 -3.02
CA LEU A 118 -14.02 20.00 -2.80
C LEU A 118 -13.76 21.50 -2.65
N GLU A 119 -14.49 22.33 -3.40
CA GLU A 119 -14.40 23.78 -3.36
C GLU A 119 -14.74 24.31 -1.96
N ALA A 120 -15.83 23.84 -1.36
CA ALA A 120 -16.22 24.21 0.00
C ALA A 120 -15.16 23.79 1.05
N LEU A 121 -14.51 22.65 0.86
CA LEU A 121 -13.43 22.19 1.75
C LEU A 121 -12.15 23.01 1.59
N GLU A 122 -11.81 23.44 0.36
CA GLU A 122 -10.70 24.36 0.09
C GLU A 122 -10.97 25.77 0.64
N GLU A 123 -12.23 26.22 0.62
CA GLU A 123 -12.64 27.46 1.29
C GLU A 123 -12.46 27.37 2.80
N LEU A 124 -12.86 26.25 3.44
CA LEU A 124 -12.61 26.01 4.86
C LEU A 124 -11.12 26.00 5.19
N TYR A 125 -10.30 25.36 4.35
CA TYR A 125 -8.85 25.36 4.48
C TYR A 125 -8.26 26.77 4.42
N SER A 126 -8.66 27.54 3.40
CA SER A 126 -8.21 28.93 3.20
C SER A 126 -8.67 29.84 4.35
N HIS A 127 -9.90 29.68 4.81
CA HIS A 127 -10.43 30.40 5.95
C HIS A 127 -9.65 30.09 7.23
N ALA A 128 -9.30 28.82 7.48
CA ALA A 128 -8.51 28.44 8.63
C ALA A 128 -7.12 29.08 8.64
N LEU A 129 -6.45 29.15 7.47
CA LEU A 129 -5.15 29.81 7.33
C LEU A 129 -5.25 31.33 7.59
N LYS A 130 -6.31 31.99 7.13
CA LYS A 130 -6.55 33.42 7.37
C LYS A 130 -6.91 33.72 8.82
N ARG A 131 -7.73 32.88 9.44
CA ARG A 131 -8.18 33.03 10.83
C ARG A 131 -7.06 32.73 11.83
N TYR A 132 -6.23 31.73 11.54
CA TYR A 132 -5.12 31.30 12.38
C TYR A 132 -3.81 31.38 11.59
N PRO A 133 -3.33 32.59 11.26
CA PRO A 133 -2.15 32.77 10.42
C PRO A 133 -0.87 32.22 11.05
N GLY A 134 -0.86 32.04 12.38
CA GLY A 134 0.29 31.51 13.11
C GLY A 134 1.58 32.24 12.72
N ASN A 135 2.63 31.48 12.47
CA ASN A 135 3.90 31.98 11.94
C ASN A 135 3.87 32.05 10.39
N PHE A 136 2.97 32.82 9.80
CA PHE A 136 2.79 32.90 8.33
C PHE A 136 2.53 31.53 7.68
N ALA A 137 1.62 30.76 8.26
CA ALA A 137 1.29 29.40 7.84
C ALA A 137 0.82 29.34 6.37
N GLU A 138 0.06 30.34 5.89
CA GLU A 138 -0.39 30.42 4.50
C GLU A 138 0.78 30.41 3.51
N TYR A 139 1.84 31.19 3.80
CA TYR A 139 3.06 31.17 3.01
C TYR A 139 3.75 29.82 3.13
N HIS A 140 4.12 29.37 4.33
CA HIS A 140 4.93 28.17 4.48
C HIS A 140 4.28 26.88 3.98
N LEU A 141 2.95 26.79 4.01
CA LEU A 141 2.18 25.66 3.49
C LEU A 141 1.88 25.78 1.98
N SER A 142 2.28 26.88 1.34
CA SER A 142 2.22 26.98 -0.12
C SER A 142 3.24 26.03 -0.77
N PRO A 143 2.90 25.36 -1.90
CA PRO A 143 3.82 24.48 -2.62
C PRO A 143 5.10 25.15 -3.15
N GLU A 144 5.11 26.47 -3.25
CA GLU A 144 6.21 27.29 -3.79
C GLU A 144 7.07 27.94 -2.71
N ALA A 145 6.73 27.74 -1.43
CA ALA A 145 7.45 28.38 -0.35
C ALA A 145 8.85 27.80 -0.18
N ILE A 146 9.79 28.69 0.11
CA ILE A 146 11.19 28.35 0.31
C ILE A 146 11.42 28.05 1.79
N VAL A 147 12.28 27.07 2.07
CA VAL A 147 12.77 26.84 3.42
C VAL A 147 14.03 27.67 3.65
N PRO A 148 14.21 28.29 4.84
CA PRO A 148 15.34 29.20 5.09
C PRO A 148 16.72 28.54 4.89
N ASP A 149 16.90 27.32 5.38
CA ASP A 149 18.11 26.52 5.21
C ASP A 149 17.71 25.07 4.87
N ARG A 150 18.02 24.63 3.65
CA ARG A 150 17.66 23.29 3.16
C ARG A 150 18.44 22.19 3.87
N ALA A 151 19.65 22.48 4.36
CA ALA A 151 20.54 21.53 4.99
C ALA A 151 20.23 21.32 6.48
N GLN A 152 19.24 22.04 7.04
CA GLN A 152 18.87 21.96 8.45
C GLN A 152 17.40 21.60 8.68
N PRO A 153 17.06 21.08 9.87
CA PRO A 153 15.69 20.90 10.29
C PRO A 153 14.93 22.23 10.31
N THR A 154 13.68 22.21 9.84
CA THR A 154 12.81 23.39 9.92
C THR A 154 12.45 23.69 11.38
N THR A 155 12.71 24.91 11.83
CA THR A 155 12.49 25.37 13.21
C THR A 155 11.20 26.18 13.38
N ILE A 156 10.40 26.32 12.32
CA ILE A 156 9.14 27.07 12.32
C ILE A 156 8.13 26.33 13.20
N LYS A 157 7.81 26.90 14.36
CA LYS A 157 6.89 26.30 15.33
C LYS A 157 5.44 26.50 14.90
N GLY A 158 4.56 25.58 15.30
CA GLY A 158 3.10 25.78 15.21
C GLY A 158 2.52 25.79 13.80
N LEU A 159 3.22 25.23 12.79
CA LEU A 159 2.62 25.01 11.48
C LEU A 159 1.49 23.97 11.58
N PRO A 160 0.29 24.25 11.04
CA PRO A 160 -0.87 23.40 11.27
C PRO A 160 -0.86 22.16 10.36
N MET A 161 -0.06 21.16 10.71
CA MET A 161 0.11 19.94 9.92
C MET A 161 -1.16 19.08 9.86
N SER A 162 -2.07 19.16 10.83
CA SER A 162 -3.37 18.48 10.69
C SER A 162 -4.28 19.19 9.71
N LEU A 163 -4.18 20.51 9.57
CA LEU A 163 -4.89 21.24 8.54
C LEU A 163 -4.43 20.80 7.14
N LEU A 164 -3.10 20.70 6.94
CA LEU A 164 -2.53 20.20 5.69
C LEU A 164 -2.93 18.74 5.40
N GLN A 165 -2.93 17.85 6.41
CA GLN A 165 -3.42 16.49 6.22
C GLN A 165 -4.91 16.47 5.84
N GLY A 166 -5.74 17.27 6.52
CA GLY A 166 -7.17 17.31 6.29
C GLY A 166 -7.48 17.65 4.83
N ILE A 167 -6.85 18.70 4.31
CA ILE A 167 -7.04 19.08 2.91
C ILE A 167 -6.41 18.10 1.92
N LEU A 168 -5.26 17.47 2.24
CA LEU A 168 -4.70 16.37 1.44
C LEU A 168 -5.72 15.24 1.31
N THR A 169 -6.36 14.86 2.43
CA THR A 169 -7.38 13.80 2.49
C THR A 169 -8.59 14.16 1.64
N ALA A 170 -9.08 15.39 1.74
CA ALA A 170 -10.17 15.88 0.90
C ALA A 170 -9.82 15.83 -0.60
N ARG A 171 -8.63 16.31 -0.98
CA ARG A 171 -8.17 16.34 -2.37
C ARG A 171 -8.10 14.94 -2.97
N ILE A 172 -7.48 13.99 -2.28
CA ILE A 172 -7.34 12.63 -2.82
C ILE A 172 -8.68 11.90 -2.92
N LEU A 173 -9.57 12.02 -1.91
CA LEU A 173 -10.90 11.40 -1.94
C LEU A 173 -11.82 12.00 -3.01
N ARG A 174 -11.55 13.25 -3.43
CA ARG A 174 -12.26 13.95 -4.52
C ARG A 174 -11.55 13.86 -5.87
N GLY A 175 -10.46 13.09 -5.97
CA GLY A 175 -9.75 12.85 -7.22
C GLY A 175 -8.79 13.97 -7.66
N ASP A 176 -8.55 14.99 -6.84
CA ASP A 176 -7.49 16.00 -7.08
C ASP A 176 -6.14 15.47 -6.59
N TRP A 177 -5.66 14.44 -7.30
CA TRP A 177 -4.38 13.79 -7.05
C TRP A 177 -3.20 14.77 -7.12
N ARG A 178 -3.26 15.77 -8.02
CA ARG A 178 -2.19 16.75 -8.23
C ARG A 178 -1.97 17.56 -6.96
N ARG A 179 -3.02 18.20 -6.43
CA ARG A 179 -2.89 19.00 -5.20
C ARG A 179 -2.68 18.14 -3.96
N ALA A 180 -3.09 16.87 -3.97
CA ALA A 180 -2.77 15.93 -2.90
C ALA A 180 -1.25 15.62 -2.85
N TYR A 181 -0.61 15.38 -4.00
CA TYR A 181 0.84 15.20 -4.06
C TYR A 181 1.61 16.46 -3.68
N LEU A 182 1.12 17.64 -4.04
CA LEU A 182 1.73 18.91 -3.59
C LEU A 182 1.59 19.13 -2.08
N ALA A 183 0.55 18.61 -1.44
CA ALA A 183 0.44 18.63 0.01
C ALA A 183 1.44 17.68 0.67
N LEU A 184 1.67 16.50 0.10
CA LEU A 184 2.75 15.59 0.54
C LEU A 184 4.14 16.23 0.35
N ASP A 185 4.39 16.85 -0.82
CA ASP A 185 5.61 17.61 -1.11
C ASP A 185 5.85 18.72 -0.08
N THR A 186 4.80 19.48 0.25
CA THR A 186 4.86 20.52 1.28
C THR A 186 5.26 19.94 2.64
N ALA A 187 4.69 18.80 3.02
CA ALA A 187 5.06 18.13 4.28
C ALA A 187 6.51 17.66 4.27
N LEU A 188 6.99 17.04 3.18
CA LEU A 188 8.38 16.58 3.02
C LEU A 188 9.35 17.77 2.95
N ARG A 189 8.96 18.88 2.32
CA ARG A 189 9.73 20.12 2.22
C ARG A 189 9.83 20.84 3.56
N LEU A 190 8.86 20.73 4.45
CA LEU A 190 8.97 21.32 5.79
C LEU A 190 9.66 20.36 6.76
N PHE A 191 9.18 19.13 6.86
CA PHE A 191 9.57 18.18 7.91
C PHE A 191 10.03 16.85 7.30
N PRO A 192 11.17 16.81 6.60
CA PRO A 192 11.56 15.71 5.71
C PRO A 192 11.79 14.38 6.43
N THR A 193 11.96 14.42 7.76
CA THR A 193 12.20 13.25 8.61
C THR A 193 11.09 13.02 9.64
N GLN A 194 10.08 13.89 9.67
CA GLN A 194 9.03 13.90 10.70
C GLN A 194 7.62 13.96 10.09
N VAL A 195 7.48 13.70 8.79
CA VAL A 195 6.17 13.60 8.15
C VAL A 195 5.37 12.45 8.79
N PRO A 196 4.18 12.71 9.36
CA PRO A 196 3.36 11.65 9.93
C PRO A 196 2.99 10.60 8.88
N GLY A 197 3.06 9.31 9.22
CA GLY A 197 2.79 8.20 8.30
C GLY A 197 1.47 8.34 7.51
N ARG A 198 0.43 8.92 8.11
CA ARG A 198 -0.88 9.15 7.48
C ARG A 198 -0.84 10.03 6.21
N PHE A 199 0.19 10.84 5.99
CA PHE A 199 0.38 11.58 4.74
C PHE A 199 0.62 10.65 3.55
N PHE A 200 1.22 9.49 3.80
CA PHE A 200 1.54 8.49 2.79
C PHE A 200 0.42 7.47 2.62
N GLU A 201 -0.18 7.02 3.72
CA GLU A 201 -1.08 5.86 3.76
C GLU A 201 -2.26 5.98 2.79
N LEU A 202 -2.95 7.14 2.76
CA LEU A 202 -4.13 7.28 1.92
C LEU A 202 -3.78 7.28 0.42
N LEU A 203 -2.68 7.93 0.04
CA LEU A 203 -2.15 7.88 -1.32
C LEU A 203 -1.80 6.44 -1.72
N MET A 204 -1.21 5.67 -0.81
CA MET A 204 -0.91 4.25 -1.05
C MET A 204 -2.17 3.44 -1.34
N TYR A 205 -3.32 3.74 -0.73
CA TYR A 205 -4.57 3.02 -0.97
C TYR A 205 -5.26 3.47 -2.26
N GLU A 206 -5.42 4.78 -2.45
CA GLU A 206 -6.24 5.37 -3.52
C GLU A 206 -5.54 5.44 -4.89
N ARG A 207 -4.22 5.20 -4.95
CA ARG A 207 -3.43 5.32 -6.18
C ARG A 207 -3.00 3.96 -6.74
N PRO A 208 -2.69 3.85 -8.05
CA PRO A 208 -2.25 2.60 -8.68
C PRO A 208 -0.95 2.05 -8.09
N VAL A 209 -0.58 0.83 -8.48
CA VAL A 209 0.54 0.08 -7.90
C VAL A 209 1.89 0.80 -8.02
N THR A 210 2.17 1.48 -9.13
CA THR A 210 3.42 2.23 -9.36
C THR A 210 3.54 3.41 -8.39
N GLU A 211 2.49 4.21 -8.30
CA GLU A 211 2.41 5.36 -7.40
C GLU A 211 2.45 4.92 -5.92
N CYS A 212 1.69 3.88 -5.56
CA CYS A 212 1.70 3.29 -4.21
C CYS A 212 3.10 2.83 -3.79
N TYR A 213 3.80 2.13 -4.68
CA TYR A 213 5.16 1.65 -4.47
C TYR A 213 6.13 2.80 -4.23
N LYS A 214 6.11 3.83 -5.10
CA LYS A 214 6.99 4.99 -4.99
C LYS A 214 6.71 5.81 -3.72
N VAL A 215 5.44 6.06 -3.37
CA VAL A 215 5.05 6.73 -2.11
C VAL A 215 5.56 5.98 -0.89
N PHE A 216 5.48 4.65 -0.88
CA PHE A 216 6.01 3.82 0.20
C PHE A 216 7.53 3.93 0.33
N LEU A 217 8.26 3.92 -0.80
CA LEU A 217 9.71 4.08 -0.79
C LEU A 217 10.15 5.48 -0.35
N ILE A 218 9.42 6.54 -0.71
CA ILE A 218 9.67 7.90 -0.22
C ILE A 218 9.58 7.94 1.31
N ALA A 219 8.57 7.27 1.90
CA ALA A 219 8.43 7.17 3.35
C ALA A 219 9.66 6.47 3.98
N CYS A 220 10.07 5.32 3.43
CA CYS A 220 11.22 4.57 3.92
C CYS A 220 12.52 5.38 3.84
N ARG A 221 12.80 6.01 2.68
CA ARG A 221 13.97 6.90 2.48
C ARG A 221 13.97 8.09 3.43
N SER A 222 12.79 8.59 3.80
CA SER A 222 12.62 9.69 4.74
C SER A 222 12.80 9.26 6.21
N GLY A 223 13.02 7.97 6.48
CA GLY A 223 13.11 7.41 7.83
C GLY A 223 11.74 7.26 8.52
N VAL A 224 10.64 7.30 7.76
CA VAL A 224 9.28 7.14 8.30
C VAL A 224 8.92 5.67 8.35
N ILE A 225 8.92 5.10 9.56
CA ILE A 225 8.55 3.70 9.79
C ILE A 225 7.03 3.56 9.79
N LEU A 226 6.49 3.12 8.65
CA LEU A 226 5.08 2.76 8.53
C LEU A 226 4.78 1.46 9.28
N ARG A 227 3.51 1.23 9.62
CA ARG A 227 3.10 -0.03 10.27
C ARG A 227 3.30 -1.23 9.33
N PRO A 228 3.55 -2.44 9.85
CA PRO A 228 3.77 -3.64 9.03
C PRO A 228 2.68 -3.88 7.99
N GLU A 229 1.41 -3.61 8.31
CA GLU A 229 0.29 -3.82 7.38
C GLU A 229 0.39 -2.94 6.11
N ARG A 230 1.16 -1.84 6.17
CA ARG A 230 1.40 -0.98 5.01
C ARG A 230 2.40 -1.60 4.03
N LEU A 231 3.43 -2.31 4.52
CA LEU A 231 4.27 -3.17 3.66
C LEU A 231 3.41 -4.27 3.03
N GLY A 232 2.57 -4.93 3.83
CA GLY A 232 1.61 -5.91 3.35
C GLY A 232 0.71 -5.39 2.22
N ALA A 233 0.23 -4.13 2.31
CA ALA A 233 -0.59 -3.52 1.27
C ALA A 233 0.17 -3.31 -0.05
N VAL A 234 1.45 -2.92 0.00
CA VAL A 234 2.31 -2.78 -1.20
C VAL A 234 2.55 -4.15 -1.84
N LEU A 235 2.95 -5.13 -1.03
CA LEU A 235 3.19 -6.50 -1.50
C LEU A 235 1.94 -7.13 -2.10
N ASP A 236 0.75 -6.91 -1.50
CA ASP A 236 -0.51 -7.42 -2.03
C ASP A 236 -0.85 -6.80 -3.40
N LYS A 237 -0.64 -5.48 -3.57
CA LYS A 237 -0.83 -4.81 -4.87
C LYS A 237 0.11 -5.38 -5.94
N LEU A 238 1.39 -5.61 -5.60
CA LEU A 238 2.37 -6.20 -6.52
C LEU A 238 2.02 -7.65 -6.89
N VAL A 239 1.64 -8.48 -5.92
CA VAL A 239 1.25 -9.88 -6.16
C VAL A 239 -0.03 -9.93 -7.00
N SER A 240 -0.99 -9.05 -6.70
CA SER A 240 -2.25 -8.96 -7.45
C SER A 240 -2.05 -8.46 -8.87
N ALA A 241 -1.09 -7.58 -9.11
CA ALA A 241 -0.68 -7.17 -10.46
C ALA A 241 -0.04 -8.34 -11.22
N GLN A 242 0.83 -9.09 -10.55
CA GLN A 242 1.55 -10.23 -11.14
C GLN A 242 0.62 -11.40 -11.53
N GLN A 243 -0.45 -11.61 -10.75
CA GLN A 243 -1.37 -12.74 -10.88
C GLN A 243 -2.70 -12.35 -11.56
N ASP A 244 -2.77 -11.19 -12.21
CA ASP A 244 -4.00 -10.72 -12.83
C ASP A 244 -4.39 -11.57 -14.04
N LYS A 245 -5.51 -12.30 -13.93
CA LYS A 245 -6.03 -13.13 -15.03
C LYS A 245 -6.50 -12.33 -16.24
N GLY A 246 -6.75 -11.03 -16.07
CA GLY A 246 -7.12 -10.12 -17.15
C GLY A 246 -5.95 -9.66 -18.01
N THR A 247 -4.72 -9.80 -17.51
CA THR A 247 -3.51 -9.25 -18.14
C THR A 247 -2.50 -10.38 -18.38
N LYS A 248 -2.19 -10.67 -19.65
CA LYS A 248 -1.09 -11.58 -19.97
C LYS A 248 0.23 -10.82 -19.81
N LEU A 249 0.83 -10.88 -18.62
CA LEU A 249 2.14 -10.29 -18.35
C LEU A 249 3.26 -11.20 -18.87
N ALA A 250 4.24 -10.60 -19.54
CA ALA A 250 5.47 -11.27 -19.91
C ALA A 250 6.20 -11.80 -18.66
N LEU A 251 7.07 -12.79 -18.83
CA LEU A 251 7.84 -13.32 -17.71
C LEU A 251 8.78 -12.25 -17.11
N SER A 252 9.36 -11.41 -17.96
CA SER A 252 10.17 -10.23 -17.60
C SER A 252 9.44 -9.26 -16.67
N ASP A 253 8.17 -8.94 -16.97
CA ASP A 253 7.33 -8.09 -16.11
C ASP A 253 7.05 -8.75 -14.76
N ARG A 254 6.82 -10.07 -14.77
CA ARG A 254 6.58 -10.83 -13.54
C ARG A 254 7.83 -10.90 -12.66
N VAL A 255 9.03 -10.97 -13.26
CA VAL A 255 10.31 -10.85 -12.55
C VAL A 255 10.50 -9.44 -12.01
N THR A 256 10.13 -8.41 -12.77
CA THR A 256 10.16 -7.00 -12.35
C THR A 256 9.30 -6.77 -11.12
N LEU A 257 8.09 -7.34 -11.09
CA LEU A 257 7.20 -7.28 -9.93
C LEU A 257 7.78 -8.00 -8.70
N LEU A 258 8.39 -9.17 -8.87
CA LEU A 258 9.09 -9.87 -7.78
C LEU A 258 10.27 -9.02 -7.25
N ASN A 259 11.04 -8.40 -8.13
CA ASN A 259 12.11 -7.49 -7.76
C ASN A 259 11.59 -6.29 -6.96
N GLY A 260 10.46 -5.72 -7.36
CA GLY A 260 9.76 -4.69 -6.59
C GLY A 260 9.37 -5.16 -5.19
N MET A 261 8.88 -6.39 -5.04
CA MET A 261 8.56 -6.94 -3.71
C MET A 261 9.79 -7.03 -2.82
N ILE A 262 10.90 -7.57 -3.34
CA ILE A 262 12.16 -7.70 -2.60
C ILE A 262 12.73 -6.31 -2.24
N ASN A 263 12.66 -5.35 -3.17
CA ASN A 263 13.10 -3.98 -2.94
C ASN A 263 12.26 -3.26 -1.88
N ALA A 264 10.93 -3.45 -1.88
CA ALA A 264 10.06 -2.89 -0.86
C ALA A 264 10.39 -3.46 0.54
N VAL A 265 10.70 -4.76 0.64
CA VAL A 265 11.16 -5.37 1.90
C VAL A 265 12.51 -4.81 2.32
N HIS A 266 13.46 -4.63 1.40
CA HIS A 266 14.77 -4.02 1.70
C HIS A 266 14.60 -2.59 2.21
N ALA A 267 13.83 -1.76 1.52
CA ALA A 267 13.56 -0.39 1.94
C ALA A 267 12.89 -0.34 3.32
N TYR A 268 11.93 -1.22 3.58
CA TYR A 268 11.23 -1.26 4.86
C TYR A 268 12.14 -1.66 6.01
N VAL A 269 12.90 -2.74 5.85
CA VAL A 269 13.89 -3.19 6.85
C VAL A 269 14.97 -2.13 7.05
N GLY A 270 15.47 -1.53 5.97
CA GLY A 270 16.50 -0.48 6.04
C GLY A 270 16.05 0.81 6.71
N ALA A 271 14.75 1.11 6.68
CA ALA A 271 14.16 2.19 7.47
C ALA A 271 13.93 1.81 8.95
N GLY A 272 14.11 0.54 9.33
CA GLY A 272 13.91 0.03 10.70
C GLY A 272 12.59 -0.73 10.91
N GLY A 273 11.89 -1.08 9.84
CA GLY A 273 10.66 -1.89 9.88
C GLY A 273 10.94 -3.38 10.07
N THR A 274 9.92 -4.12 10.53
CA THR A 274 10.02 -5.57 10.82
C THR A 274 9.22 -6.41 9.84
N VAL A 275 9.82 -7.49 9.34
CA VAL A 275 9.12 -8.46 8.47
C VAL A 275 8.34 -9.44 9.34
N GLU A 276 7.12 -9.80 8.92
CA GLU A 276 6.21 -10.69 9.63
C GLU A 276 5.77 -11.85 8.71
N GLY A 277 5.20 -12.91 9.29
CA GLY A 277 4.71 -14.08 8.55
C GLY A 277 3.84 -13.79 7.32
N PRO A 278 2.88 -12.84 7.37
CA PRO A 278 2.09 -12.46 6.20
C PRO A 278 2.94 -11.91 5.03
N HIS A 279 4.03 -11.18 5.31
CA HIS A 279 4.96 -10.70 4.29
C HIS A 279 5.68 -11.86 3.62
N LEU A 280 6.11 -12.87 4.40
CA LEU A 280 6.73 -14.08 3.85
C LEU A 280 5.78 -14.85 2.92
N SER A 281 4.49 -14.94 3.28
CA SER A 281 3.47 -15.53 2.40
C SER A 281 3.38 -14.80 1.06
N MET A 282 3.38 -13.47 1.06
CA MET A 282 3.33 -12.67 -0.16
C MET A 282 4.58 -12.83 -1.03
N LEU A 283 5.77 -12.87 -0.43
CA LEU A 283 7.02 -13.14 -1.16
C LEU A 283 6.97 -14.52 -1.84
N VAL A 284 6.55 -15.57 -1.13
CA VAL A 284 6.40 -16.92 -1.71
C VAL A 284 5.37 -16.92 -2.84
N ARG A 285 4.26 -16.18 -2.71
CA ARG A 285 3.29 -15.99 -3.80
C ARG A 285 3.91 -15.26 -5.01
N GLY A 286 4.84 -14.33 -4.78
CA GLY A 286 5.61 -13.66 -5.83
C GLY A 286 6.46 -14.65 -6.66
N PHE A 287 7.15 -15.58 -6.00
CA PHE A 287 7.84 -16.68 -6.68
C PHE A 287 6.85 -17.58 -7.45
N ALA A 288 5.73 -17.93 -6.84
CA ALA A 288 4.69 -18.74 -7.48
C ALA A 288 4.02 -18.07 -8.69
N GLY A 289 4.09 -16.75 -8.81
CA GLY A 289 3.61 -15.99 -9.96
C GLY A 289 4.52 -16.07 -11.18
N LEU A 290 5.78 -16.48 -11.01
CA LEU A 290 6.70 -16.72 -12.14
C LEU A 290 6.31 -17.98 -12.93
N LEU A 291 5.66 -18.94 -12.27
CA LEU A 291 5.24 -20.18 -12.90
C LEU A 291 3.92 -20.01 -13.66
N PRO A 292 3.78 -20.58 -14.87
CA PRO A 292 2.52 -20.52 -15.61
C PRO A 292 1.40 -21.27 -14.88
N GLU A 293 0.15 -20.81 -15.03
CA GLU A 293 -1.01 -21.65 -14.73
C GLU A 293 -1.04 -22.80 -15.75
N ARG A 294 -0.90 -24.04 -15.27
CA ARG A 294 -0.50 -25.26 -15.99
C ARG A 294 -1.08 -25.43 -17.42
N LYS A 295 -0.19 -25.70 -18.41
CA LYS A 295 -0.46 -26.40 -19.68
C LYS A 295 -0.18 -27.91 -19.53
N LEU A 296 -0.84 -28.74 -20.35
CA LEU A 296 -0.61 -30.19 -20.49
C LEU A 296 0.88 -30.49 -20.75
N ARG A 297 1.41 -31.55 -20.10
CA ARG A 297 2.84 -31.88 -20.07
C ARG A 297 3.33 -32.74 -21.25
N VAL A 298 4.61 -32.55 -21.56
CA VAL A 298 5.53 -33.50 -22.21
C VAL A 298 6.65 -33.81 -21.19
N GLU A 299 7.14 -35.06 -21.12
CA GLU A 299 8.28 -35.44 -20.26
C GLU A 299 9.61 -34.83 -20.79
N ASN A 300 10.55 -34.51 -19.89
CA ASN A 300 11.88 -33.90 -20.15
C ASN A 300 11.87 -32.42 -20.62
N ASP A 301 10.95 -31.62 -20.09
CA ASP A 301 10.82 -30.19 -20.41
C ASP A 301 11.76 -29.30 -19.56
N PRO A 302 12.60 -28.41 -20.15
CA PRO A 302 13.41 -27.41 -19.44
C PRO A 302 12.59 -26.49 -18.50
N VAL A 303 11.27 -26.37 -18.72
CA VAL A 303 10.34 -25.71 -17.77
C VAL A 303 10.36 -26.38 -16.38
N SER A 304 10.71 -27.67 -16.28
CA SER A 304 10.80 -28.40 -15.00
C SER A 304 12.01 -28.01 -14.14
N GLU A 305 13.16 -27.75 -14.74
CA GLU A 305 14.36 -27.31 -14.02
C GLU A 305 14.21 -25.87 -13.50
N VAL A 306 13.65 -25.00 -14.34
CA VAL A 306 13.28 -23.63 -13.96
C VAL A 306 12.31 -23.63 -12.78
N ALA A 307 11.28 -24.47 -12.82
CA ALA A 307 10.30 -24.56 -11.75
C ALA A 307 10.92 -25.06 -10.43
N GLN A 308 11.84 -26.01 -10.50
CA GLN A 308 12.63 -26.47 -9.35
C GLN A 308 13.49 -25.35 -8.77
N SER A 309 14.17 -24.57 -9.61
CA SER A 309 15.00 -23.43 -9.20
C SER A 309 14.17 -22.37 -8.45
N ILE A 310 13.00 -22.01 -9.00
CA ILE A 310 12.06 -21.06 -8.36
C ILE A 310 11.58 -21.58 -7.00
N ALA A 311 11.20 -22.86 -6.93
CA ALA A 311 10.76 -23.49 -5.68
C ALA A 311 11.89 -23.55 -4.64
N ALA A 312 13.11 -23.86 -5.07
CA ALA A 312 14.29 -23.88 -4.22
C ALA A 312 14.65 -22.49 -3.69
N ALA A 313 14.56 -21.45 -4.53
CA ALA A 313 14.76 -20.06 -4.14
C ALA A 313 13.73 -19.63 -3.07
N ALA A 314 12.45 -19.92 -3.26
CA ALA A 314 11.40 -19.61 -2.29
C ALA A 314 11.60 -20.33 -0.94
N ARG A 315 12.00 -21.61 -0.95
CA ARG A 315 12.35 -22.34 0.29
C ARG A 315 13.55 -21.74 0.99
N THR A 316 14.57 -21.35 0.22
CA THR A 316 15.78 -20.74 0.76
C THR A 316 15.47 -19.40 1.39
N LEU A 317 14.66 -18.56 0.74
CA LEU A 317 14.15 -17.32 1.30
C LEU A 317 13.44 -17.56 2.63
N LEU A 318 12.49 -18.50 2.68
CA LEU A 318 11.75 -18.78 3.92
C LEU A 318 12.71 -19.17 5.05
N ARG A 319 13.64 -20.08 4.77
CA ARG A 319 14.64 -20.54 5.74
C ARG A 319 15.51 -19.40 6.25
N THR A 320 15.99 -18.51 5.38
CA THR A 320 16.90 -17.42 5.78
C THR A 320 16.18 -16.38 6.64
N PHE A 321 14.93 -16.02 6.32
CA PHE A 321 14.13 -15.13 7.16
C PHE A 321 13.80 -15.76 8.53
N MET A 322 13.54 -17.07 8.57
CA MET A 322 13.35 -17.79 9.84
C MET A 322 14.62 -17.79 10.69
N GLN A 323 15.79 -18.04 10.09
CA GLN A 323 17.08 -17.96 10.78
C GLN A 323 17.39 -16.55 11.30
N ALA A 324 16.84 -15.52 10.66
CA ALA A 324 16.91 -14.13 11.11
C ALA A 324 15.83 -13.76 12.16
N GLY A 325 15.03 -14.73 12.62
CA GLY A 325 14.04 -14.54 13.68
C GLY A 325 12.62 -14.18 13.19
N THR A 326 12.35 -14.20 11.89
CA THR A 326 10.99 -13.98 11.38
C THR A 326 10.13 -15.23 11.56
N VAL A 327 9.00 -15.11 12.26
CA VAL A 327 8.08 -16.23 12.48
C VAL A 327 7.15 -16.40 11.28
N PRO A 328 7.14 -17.56 10.61
CA PRO A 328 6.23 -17.83 9.52
C PRO A 328 4.80 -18.03 10.03
N SER A 329 3.82 -17.77 9.17
CA SER A 329 2.40 -17.97 9.47
C SER A 329 1.85 -19.19 8.73
N THR A 330 0.66 -19.68 9.11
CA THR A 330 -0.04 -20.74 8.37
C THR A 330 -0.19 -20.42 6.88
N SER A 331 -0.45 -19.15 6.53
CA SER A 331 -0.55 -18.73 5.13
C SER A 331 0.80 -18.81 4.38
N THR A 332 1.92 -18.69 5.08
CA THR A 332 3.27 -18.84 4.52
C THR A 332 3.48 -20.27 4.02
N PHE A 333 3.17 -21.28 4.83
CA PHE A 333 3.26 -22.70 4.43
C PHE A 333 2.23 -23.06 3.36
N ASN A 334 1.01 -22.55 3.46
CA ASN A 334 -0.01 -22.75 2.42
C ASN A 334 0.46 -22.21 1.06
N SER A 335 1.10 -21.04 1.05
CA SER A 335 1.67 -20.47 -0.18
C SER A 335 2.79 -21.35 -0.76
N LEU A 336 3.61 -21.95 0.10
CA LEU A 336 4.70 -22.83 -0.30
C LEU A 336 4.21 -24.19 -0.82
N ILE A 337 3.12 -24.73 -0.25
CA ILE A 337 2.44 -25.93 -0.75
C ILE A 337 1.84 -25.68 -2.14
N LEU A 338 1.18 -24.54 -2.35
CA LEU A 338 0.67 -24.17 -3.69
C LEU A 338 1.81 -24.03 -4.71
N LEU A 339 2.92 -23.42 -4.31
CA LEU A 339 4.12 -23.34 -5.16
C LEU A 339 4.64 -24.73 -5.51
N ALA A 340 4.73 -25.65 -4.55
CA ALA A 340 5.14 -27.03 -4.78
C ALA A 340 4.24 -27.75 -5.80
N GLY A 341 2.91 -27.56 -5.69
CA GLY A 341 1.96 -28.09 -6.66
C GLY A 341 2.19 -27.56 -8.08
N ARG A 342 2.35 -26.23 -8.22
CA ARG A 342 2.64 -25.57 -9.52
C ARG A 342 3.98 -25.97 -10.11
N ALA A 343 5.00 -26.16 -9.26
CA ALA A 343 6.32 -26.61 -9.66
C ALA A 343 6.38 -28.13 -9.92
N ASN A 344 5.29 -28.86 -9.68
CA ASN A 344 5.20 -30.30 -9.78
C ASN A 344 6.25 -31.01 -8.90
N LEU A 345 6.27 -30.67 -7.62
CA LEU A 345 7.15 -31.27 -6.61
C LEU A 345 6.31 -31.91 -5.51
N PRO A 346 5.73 -33.10 -5.74
CA PRO A 346 4.83 -33.75 -4.79
C PRO A 346 5.52 -34.05 -3.44
N GLU A 347 6.81 -34.38 -3.44
CA GLU A 347 7.60 -34.60 -2.23
C GLU A 347 7.68 -33.33 -1.37
N MET A 348 7.73 -32.17 -2.02
CA MET A 348 7.79 -30.88 -1.34
C MET A 348 6.46 -30.52 -0.66
N ILE A 349 5.31 -31.00 -1.16
CA ILE A 349 4.00 -30.80 -0.48
C ILE A 349 4.01 -31.47 0.89
N ALA A 350 4.44 -32.74 0.94
CA ALA A 350 4.51 -33.50 2.19
C ALA A 350 5.56 -32.91 3.14
N ALA A 351 6.77 -32.62 2.64
CA ALA A 351 7.85 -32.05 3.45
C ALA A 351 7.46 -30.68 4.04
N THR A 352 6.84 -29.80 3.26
CA THR A 352 6.39 -28.47 3.74
C THR A 352 5.35 -28.59 4.86
N THR A 353 4.44 -29.57 4.75
CA THR A 353 3.42 -29.82 5.78
C THR A 353 4.05 -30.37 7.06
N GLN A 354 5.03 -31.26 6.94
CA GLN A 354 5.79 -31.78 8.08
C GLN A 354 6.64 -30.69 8.75
N ASP A 355 7.30 -29.84 7.97
CA ASP A 355 8.07 -28.70 8.48
C ASP A 355 7.17 -27.75 9.30
N MET A 356 5.96 -27.48 8.81
CA MET A 356 4.95 -26.66 9.50
C MET A 356 4.59 -27.24 10.88
N ILE A 357 4.31 -28.55 10.94
CA ILE A 357 3.99 -29.26 12.19
C ILE A 357 5.21 -29.28 13.14
N ALA A 358 6.41 -29.52 12.62
CA ALA A 358 7.64 -29.55 13.41
C ALA A 358 7.95 -28.20 14.08
N LEU A 359 7.47 -27.10 13.50
CA LEU A 359 7.59 -25.75 14.05
C LEU A 359 6.45 -25.38 15.03
N GLY A 360 5.55 -26.32 15.33
CA GLY A 360 4.40 -26.09 16.21
C GLY A 360 3.30 -25.25 15.58
N ILE A 361 3.26 -25.17 14.25
CA ILE A 361 2.20 -24.46 13.51
C ILE A 361 1.20 -25.52 13.04
N GLU A 362 0.00 -25.52 13.61
CA GLU A 362 -1.00 -26.55 13.30
C GLU A 362 -1.66 -26.32 11.93
N PRO A 363 -1.75 -27.37 11.06
CA PRO A 363 -2.52 -27.31 9.83
C PRO A 363 -4.01 -27.00 10.07
N ASP A 364 -4.53 -25.98 9.39
CA ASP A 364 -5.94 -25.61 9.46
C ASP A 364 -6.74 -26.14 8.26
N ALA A 365 -8.04 -25.86 8.21
CA ALA A 365 -8.89 -26.24 7.09
C ALA A 365 -8.41 -25.64 5.74
N VAL A 366 -7.76 -24.47 5.76
CA VAL A 366 -7.18 -23.86 4.55
C VAL A 366 -5.94 -24.64 4.10
N THR A 367 -5.11 -25.13 5.02
CA THR A 367 -3.94 -25.98 4.73
C THR A 367 -4.35 -27.27 4.01
N TYR A 368 -5.33 -27.99 4.52
CA TYR A 368 -5.77 -29.24 3.88
C TYR A 368 -6.40 -28.99 2.49
N ARG A 369 -7.23 -27.94 2.33
CA ARG A 369 -7.73 -27.53 1.00
C ARG A 369 -6.60 -27.21 0.04
N THR A 370 -5.58 -26.52 0.55
CA THR A 370 -4.39 -26.15 -0.20
C THR A 370 -3.61 -27.37 -0.70
N MET A 371 -3.47 -28.41 0.13
CA MET A 371 -2.86 -29.68 -0.28
C MET A 371 -3.64 -30.35 -1.42
N VAL A 372 -4.98 -30.41 -1.33
CA VAL A 372 -5.83 -30.97 -2.41
C VAL A 372 -5.66 -30.19 -3.71
N LEU A 373 -5.65 -28.86 -3.64
CA LEU A 373 -5.42 -28.00 -4.81
C LEU A 373 -4.04 -28.21 -5.43
N ALA A 374 -3.00 -28.29 -4.60
CA ALA A 374 -1.63 -28.55 -5.03
C ALA A 374 -1.48 -29.94 -5.66
N ALA A 375 -2.13 -30.97 -5.10
CA ALA A 375 -2.20 -32.30 -5.68
C ALA A 375 -2.86 -32.30 -7.07
N GLY A 376 -3.93 -31.52 -7.23
CA GLY A 376 -4.52 -31.28 -8.55
C GLY A 376 -3.56 -30.60 -9.51
N ASP A 377 -2.76 -29.64 -9.04
CA ASP A 377 -1.72 -28.96 -9.85
C ASP A 377 -0.57 -29.91 -10.24
N VAL A 378 -0.23 -30.91 -9.42
CA VAL A 378 0.66 -32.04 -9.80
C VAL A 378 -0.04 -32.95 -10.82
N GLY A 379 -1.35 -33.13 -10.71
CA GLY A 379 -2.19 -33.87 -11.67
C GLY A 379 -2.12 -35.38 -11.60
N THR A 380 -1.63 -35.94 -10.50
CA THR A 380 -1.64 -37.39 -10.26
C THR A 380 -2.90 -37.76 -9.47
N PRO A 381 -3.76 -38.66 -9.98
CA PRO A 381 -4.98 -39.09 -9.30
C PRO A 381 -4.74 -39.55 -7.85
N GLN A 382 -3.70 -40.35 -7.63
CA GLN A 382 -3.37 -40.93 -6.33
C GLN A 382 -3.03 -39.86 -5.28
N LEU A 383 -2.40 -38.76 -5.70
CA LEU A 383 -2.07 -37.66 -4.80
C LEU A 383 -3.33 -36.85 -4.45
N VAL A 384 -4.27 -36.70 -5.39
CA VAL A 384 -5.58 -36.07 -5.13
C VAL A 384 -6.37 -36.92 -4.13
N GLU A 385 -6.44 -38.23 -4.35
CA GLU A 385 -7.13 -39.18 -3.46
C GLU A 385 -6.57 -39.14 -2.03
N SER A 386 -5.25 -39.27 -1.87
CA SER A 386 -4.60 -39.24 -0.55
C SER A 386 -4.70 -37.88 0.14
N SER A 387 -4.57 -36.77 -0.59
CA SER A 387 -4.75 -35.42 -0.04
C SER A 387 -6.20 -35.17 0.38
N TRP A 388 -7.17 -35.66 -0.39
CA TRP A 388 -8.59 -35.59 -0.03
C TRP A 388 -8.88 -36.40 1.23
N GLN A 389 -8.38 -37.63 1.32
CA GLN A 389 -8.56 -38.45 2.51
C GLN A 389 -7.95 -37.79 3.76
N THR A 390 -6.79 -37.15 3.61
CA THR A 390 -6.16 -36.38 4.71
C THR A 390 -7.05 -35.23 5.18
N LEU A 391 -7.67 -34.49 4.26
CA LEU A 391 -8.63 -33.43 4.56
C LEU A 391 -9.85 -33.96 5.32
N VAL A 392 -10.44 -35.06 4.83
CA VAL A 392 -11.62 -35.70 5.45
C VAL A 392 -11.29 -36.16 6.87
N ASN A 393 -10.18 -36.87 7.04
CA ASN A 393 -9.75 -37.34 8.36
C ASN A 393 -9.49 -36.19 9.34
N ALA A 394 -8.93 -35.07 8.86
CA ALA A 394 -8.70 -33.90 9.69
C ALA A 394 -10.00 -33.20 10.10
N ALA A 395 -11.00 -33.14 9.20
CA ALA A 395 -12.32 -32.61 9.53
C ALA A 395 -13.03 -33.51 10.57
N GLU A 396 -13.00 -34.83 10.38
CA GLU A 396 -13.54 -35.80 11.34
C GLU A 396 -12.85 -35.69 12.71
N GLY A 397 -11.51 -35.61 12.73
CA GLY A 397 -10.73 -35.44 13.96
C GLY A 397 -11.05 -34.14 14.71
N ARG A 398 -11.46 -33.08 14.00
CA ARG A 398 -11.94 -31.82 14.59
C ARG A 398 -13.45 -31.82 14.90
N SER A 399 -14.16 -32.91 14.62
CA SER A 399 -15.63 -32.99 14.71
C SER A 399 -16.34 -31.90 13.88
N GLU A 400 -15.75 -31.56 12.73
CA GLU A 400 -16.26 -30.57 11.78
C GLU A 400 -16.86 -31.26 10.55
N ASN A 401 -17.93 -30.68 10.00
CA ASN A 401 -18.45 -31.10 8.71
C ASN A 401 -17.62 -30.51 7.56
N LEU A 402 -17.56 -31.21 6.43
CA LEU A 402 -16.97 -30.69 5.20
C LEU A 402 -17.73 -29.45 4.72
N ASP A 403 -16.99 -28.36 4.45
CA ASP A 403 -17.51 -27.12 3.90
C ASP A 403 -17.65 -27.23 2.38
N ILE A 404 -18.50 -26.39 1.78
CA ILE A 404 -18.62 -26.21 0.33
C ILE A 404 -17.24 -25.92 -0.30
N LYS A 405 -16.37 -25.19 0.41
CA LYS A 405 -15.00 -24.90 -0.06
C LYS A 405 -14.11 -26.14 -0.18
N ASP A 406 -14.33 -27.15 0.66
CA ASP A 406 -13.61 -28.44 0.56
C ASP A 406 -14.00 -29.15 -0.75
N TRP A 407 -15.30 -29.19 -1.04
CA TRP A 407 -15.83 -29.76 -2.28
C TRP A 407 -15.38 -29.00 -3.53
N GLN A 408 -15.36 -27.66 -3.48
CA GLN A 408 -14.81 -26.84 -4.57
C GLN A 408 -13.34 -27.15 -4.84
N ALA A 409 -12.54 -27.34 -3.79
CA ALA A 409 -11.14 -27.72 -3.93
C ALA A 409 -10.99 -29.10 -4.59
N LEU A 410 -11.77 -30.10 -4.15
CA LEU A 410 -11.76 -31.44 -4.74
C LEU A 410 -12.18 -31.44 -6.22
N VAL A 411 -13.28 -30.75 -6.57
CA VAL A 411 -13.75 -30.66 -7.95
C VAL A 411 -12.66 -30.07 -8.84
N LYS A 412 -12.07 -28.94 -8.41
CA LYS A 412 -11.00 -28.27 -9.15
C LYS A 412 -9.76 -29.16 -9.30
N ALA A 413 -9.36 -29.85 -8.23
CA ALA A 413 -8.22 -30.75 -8.25
C ALA A 413 -8.46 -31.98 -9.15
N GLY A 414 -9.63 -32.59 -9.06
CA GLY A 414 -10.05 -33.70 -9.91
C GLY A 414 -10.12 -33.31 -11.38
N GLN A 415 -10.56 -32.08 -11.71
CA GLN A 415 -10.51 -31.56 -13.09
C GLN A 415 -9.08 -31.50 -13.61
N ARG A 416 -8.17 -30.91 -12.83
CA ARG A 416 -6.76 -30.77 -13.20
C ARG A 416 -6.04 -32.12 -13.33
N ALA A 417 -6.39 -33.09 -12.48
CA ALA A 417 -5.86 -34.46 -12.52
C ALA A 417 -6.63 -35.40 -13.46
N LYS A 418 -7.64 -34.91 -14.21
CA LYS A 418 -8.55 -35.72 -15.05
C LYS A 418 -9.20 -36.90 -14.30
N HIS A 419 -9.45 -36.73 -13.00
CA HIS A 419 -9.96 -37.75 -12.09
C HIS A 419 -11.34 -37.39 -11.54
N ILE A 420 -12.28 -37.05 -12.43
CA ILE A 420 -13.62 -36.60 -12.03
C ILE A 420 -14.49 -37.74 -11.49
N THR A 421 -14.25 -38.98 -11.92
CA THR A 421 -14.99 -40.15 -11.43
C THR A 421 -14.90 -40.26 -9.91
N PHE A 422 -13.70 -40.07 -9.36
CA PHE A 422 -13.49 -40.01 -7.92
C PHE A 422 -14.24 -38.87 -7.24
N VAL A 423 -14.29 -37.69 -7.85
CA VAL A 423 -15.09 -36.56 -7.32
C VAL A 423 -16.56 -36.95 -7.18
N GLN A 424 -17.12 -37.63 -8.18
CA GLN A 424 -18.50 -38.13 -8.14
C GLN A 424 -18.69 -39.18 -7.04
N GLU A 425 -17.78 -40.15 -6.95
CA GLU A 425 -17.80 -41.18 -5.92
C GLU A 425 -17.77 -40.59 -4.50
N GLN A 426 -16.93 -39.58 -4.27
CA GLN A 426 -16.85 -38.90 -2.98
C GLN A 426 -18.12 -38.10 -2.67
N LEU A 427 -18.72 -37.42 -3.65
CA LEU A 427 -20.00 -36.73 -3.49
C LEU A 427 -21.13 -37.70 -3.12
N ASP A 428 -21.18 -38.88 -3.74
CA ASP A 428 -22.19 -39.91 -3.44
C ASP A 428 -21.98 -40.56 -2.06
N LYS A 429 -20.72 -40.67 -1.61
CA LYS A 429 -20.33 -41.25 -0.33
C LYS A 429 -20.52 -40.29 0.85
N LEU A 430 -19.90 -39.10 0.77
CA LEU A 430 -19.77 -38.15 1.89
C LEU A 430 -20.65 -36.91 1.73
N GLY A 431 -21.18 -36.64 0.53
CA GLY A 431 -22.05 -35.49 0.25
C GLY A 431 -23.53 -35.69 0.62
N ARG A 432 -23.87 -36.77 1.34
CA ARG A 432 -25.23 -37.14 1.74
C ARG A 432 -25.80 -36.12 2.72
N GLY A 433 -26.43 -35.07 2.18
CA GLY A 433 -26.95 -33.93 2.94
C GLY A 433 -26.75 -32.58 2.24
N MET A 434 -25.90 -32.51 1.21
CA MET A 434 -25.80 -31.33 0.35
C MET A 434 -27.02 -31.19 -0.56
N ASN A 435 -27.45 -29.94 -0.76
CA ASN A 435 -28.54 -29.63 -1.68
C ASN A 435 -28.16 -30.06 -3.12
N PRO A 436 -29.02 -30.81 -3.84
CA PRO A 436 -28.78 -31.21 -5.23
C PRO A 436 -28.44 -30.05 -6.17
N HIS A 437 -28.98 -28.85 -5.93
CA HIS A 437 -28.62 -27.64 -6.69
C HIS A 437 -27.17 -27.18 -6.44
N VAL A 438 -26.65 -27.35 -5.22
CA VAL A 438 -25.25 -27.04 -4.89
C VAL A 438 -24.34 -28.05 -5.56
N ILE A 439 -24.66 -29.35 -5.49
CA ILE A 439 -23.93 -30.41 -6.20
C ILE A 439 -23.93 -30.17 -7.71
N GLY A 440 -25.09 -29.84 -8.28
CA GLY A 440 -25.23 -29.49 -9.69
C GLY A 440 -24.42 -28.26 -10.09
N ARG A 441 -24.33 -27.23 -9.24
CA ARG A 441 -23.50 -26.04 -9.48
C ARG A 441 -22.01 -26.38 -9.44
N LEU A 442 -21.56 -27.12 -8.42
CA LEU A 442 -20.17 -27.58 -8.29
C LEU A 442 -19.74 -28.40 -9.50
N MET A 443 -20.63 -29.24 -10.03
CA MET A 443 -20.36 -30.04 -11.22
C MET A 443 -20.54 -29.24 -12.53
N ASN A 444 -21.33 -28.18 -12.57
CA ASN A 444 -21.45 -27.33 -13.76
C ASN A 444 -20.30 -26.34 -13.93
N ASP A 445 -19.57 -26.00 -12.85
CA ASP A 445 -18.26 -25.33 -12.90
C ASP A 445 -17.21 -26.12 -13.73
N ARG A 446 -17.53 -27.35 -14.17
CA ARG A 446 -16.77 -28.12 -15.18
C ARG A 446 -16.57 -27.39 -16.52
N ARG A 447 -17.46 -26.46 -16.91
CA ARG A 447 -17.44 -25.88 -18.28
C ARG A 447 -16.61 -24.60 -18.44
N ASP A 448 -16.47 -23.77 -17.40
CA ASP A 448 -15.78 -22.47 -17.54
C ASP A 448 -14.25 -22.56 -17.40
N ALA A 449 -13.71 -23.65 -16.85
CA ALA A 449 -12.26 -23.87 -16.76
C ALA A 449 -11.66 -24.59 -17.99
N GLY A 450 -12.50 -25.23 -18.83
CA GLY A 450 -12.07 -26.09 -19.93
C GLY A 450 -12.20 -25.48 -21.34
N SER A 451 -12.84 -24.31 -21.48
CA SER A 451 -13.07 -23.68 -22.80
C SER A 451 -12.54 -22.24 -22.85
N LYS A 452 -11.23 -22.10 -22.63
CA LYS A 452 -10.44 -21.06 -23.30
C LYS A 452 -9.12 -21.70 -23.72
N ASN A 453 -9.18 -22.52 -24.77
CA ASN A 453 -8.04 -22.66 -25.66
C ASN A 453 -7.74 -21.26 -26.22
N SER A 454 -6.83 -20.53 -25.57
CA SER A 454 -6.14 -19.41 -26.22
C SER A 454 -4.72 -19.87 -26.49
N ALA A 455 -4.47 -19.99 -27.79
CA ALA A 455 -3.25 -20.43 -28.44
C ALA A 455 -2.01 -19.60 -28.08
N ALA A 456 -0.89 -20.15 -28.55
CA ALA A 456 0.44 -19.58 -28.67
C ALA A 456 1.28 -19.53 -27.37
N VAL A 457 2.50 -20.01 -27.56
CA VAL A 457 3.69 -19.76 -26.75
C VAL A 457 3.92 -18.25 -26.83
N ASP A 458 4.00 -17.57 -25.68
CA ASP A 458 4.51 -16.20 -25.62
C ASP A 458 5.92 -16.22 -26.21
N THR A 459 6.10 -15.54 -27.34
CA THR A 459 7.39 -15.32 -27.99
C THR A 459 8.23 -14.24 -27.27
N ASP A 460 8.09 -14.13 -25.96
CA ASP A 460 9.00 -13.38 -25.10
C ASP A 460 9.60 -14.37 -24.08
N SER A 461 10.28 -15.38 -24.63
CA SER A 461 10.95 -16.40 -23.84
C SER A 461 12.27 -15.82 -23.33
N MET A 462 12.23 -15.21 -22.14
CA MET A 462 13.44 -15.15 -21.32
C MET A 462 14.01 -16.56 -21.27
N ASP A 463 15.26 -16.71 -21.72
CA ASP A 463 15.89 -18.01 -21.74
C ASP A 463 16.07 -18.53 -20.29
N PRO A 464 16.09 -19.85 -20.09
CA PRO A 464 16.23 -20.43 -18.75
C PRO A 464 17.47 -19.93 -17.98
N GLU A 465 18.59 -19.66 -18.65
CA GLU A 465 19.83 -19.20 -18.01
C GLU A 465 19.66 -17.79 -17.45
N SER A 466 19.04 -16.89 -18.22
CA SER A 466 18.72 -15.53 -17.80
C SER A 466 17.79 -15.52 -16.58
N LEU A 467 16.77 -16.39 -16.55
CA LEU A 467 15.91 -16.51 -15.38
C LEU A 467 16.66 -17.03 -14.15
N VAL A 468 17.54 -18.03 -14.31
CA VAL A 468 18.41 -18.52 -13.22
C VAL A 468 19.32 -17.41 -12.71
N PHE A 469 19.91 -16.61 -13.59
CA PHE A 469 20.71 -15.44 -13.23
C PHE A 469 19.89 -14.42 -12.43
N HIS A 470 18.66 -14.12 -12.85
CA HIS A 470 17.76 -13.27 -12.07
C HIS A 470 17.45 -13.85 -10.68
N MET A 471 17.25 -15.17 -10.56
CA MET A 471 17.04 -15.81 -9.26
C MET A 471 18.29 -15.68 -8.36
N GLN A 472 19.50 -15.81 -8.90
CA GLN A 472 20.73 -15.58 -8.15
C GLN A 472 20.82 -14.13 -7.64
N GLN A 473 20.48 -13.14 -8.48
CA GLN A 473 20.42 -11.73 -8.06
C GLN A 473 19.37 -11.46 -6.99
N VAL A 474 18.20 -12.11 -7.07
CA VAL A 474 17.17 -12.07 -6.02
C VAL A 474 17.72 -12.63 -4.71
N MET A 475 18.37 -13.79 -4.74
CA MET A 475 18.95 -14.41 -3.54
C MET A 475 20.10 -13.61 -2.93
N SER A 476 20.92 -12.94 -3.75
CA SER A 476 21.95 -12.02 -3.28
C SER A 476 21.34 -10.86 -2.49
N ARG A 477 20.32 -10.20 -3.02
CA ARG A 477 19.59 -9.13 -2.32
C ARG A 477 18.92 -9.61 -1.03
N ILE A 478 18.30 -10.80 -1.05
CA ILE A 478 17.75 -11.40 0.17
C ILE A 478 18.85 -11.57 1.23
N SER A 479 20.03 -12.04 0.83
CA SER A 479 21.16 -12.18 1.76
C SER A 479 21.56 -10.84 2.38
N SER A 480 21.60 -9.75 1.61
CA SER A 480 21.83 -8.40 2.12
C SER A 480 20.74 -7.93 3.09
N ILE A 481 19.47 -8.21 2.79
CA ILE A 481 18.35 -7.91 3.72
C ILE A 481 18.52 -8.67 5.04
N ILE A 482 18.88 -9.95 4.98
CA ILE A 482 19.09 -10.77 6.18
C ILE A 482 20.27 -10.26 7.01
N GLN A 483 21.38 -9.88 6.38
CA GLN A 483 22.51 -9.24 7.07
C GLN A 483 22.08 -7.94 7.75
N LEU A 484 21.24 -7.14 7.10
CA LEU A 484 20.71 -5.91 7.66
C LEU A 484 19.86 -6.18 8.91
N ILE A 485 18.92 -7.14 8.84
CA ILE A 485 18.11 -7.59 9.98
C ILE A 485 19.00 -8.03 11.15
N GLN A 486 19.99 -8.90 10.88
CA GLN A 486 20.88 -9.43 11.91
C GLN A 486 21.78 -8.36 12.53
N SER A 487 22.18 -7.35 11.77
CA SER A 487 23.00 -6.24 12.27
C SER A 487 22.22 -5.26 13.16
N GLY A 488 20.89 -5.21 13.02
CA GLY A 488 20.04 -4.20 13.65
C GLY A 488 20.32 -2.76 13.21
N ARG A 489 21.14 -2.56 12.16
CA ARG A 489 21.47 -1.24 11.62
C ARG A 489 20.44 -0.80 10.60
N LEU A 490 20.28 0.52 10.47
CA LEU A 490 19.54 1.12 9.38
C LEU A 490 20.39 1.11 8.10
N GLN A 491 19.73 1.07 6.95
CA GLN A 491 20.40 1.21 5.66
C GLN A 491 20.77 2.67 5.43
N ASP A 492 22.01 2.92 5.04
CA ASP A 492 22.38 4.19 4.43
C ASP A 492 21.87 4.18 2.98
N PHE A 493 20.74 4.86 2.74
CA PHE A 493 20.13 4.95 1.42
C PHE A 493 20.79 6.03 0.55
N PHE A 494 21.67 6.87 1.12
CA PHE A 494 22.43 7.86 0.37
C PHE A 494 23.67 7.22 -0.29
N GLU A 495 24.42 6.44 0.47
CA GLU A 495 25.57 5.69 -0.05
C GLU A 495 25.14 4.49 -0.91
N SER A 496 23.99 3.88 -0.61
CA SER A 496 23.46 2.72 -1.31
C SER A 496 21.98 2.90 -1.66
N PRO A 497 21.66 3.70 -2.69
CA PRO A 497 20.28 4.00 -3.05
C PRO A 497 19.55 2.78 -3.62
N LEU A 498 18.24 2.74 -3.36
CA LEU A 498 17.34 1.73 -3.92
C LEU A 498 16.56 2.29 -5.11
N PRO A 499 16.19 1.45 -6.10
CA PRO A 499 15.30 1.85 -7.19
C PRO A 499 13.96 2.37 -6.67
N MET A 500 13.59 3.58 -7.09
CA MET A 500 12.34 4.27 -6.68
C MET A 500 11.14 3.98 -7.60
N SER A 501 11.38 3.31 -8.73
CA SER A 501 10.37 2.90 -9.73
C SER A 501 10.42 1.37 -9.92
N LEU A 502 9.36 0.79 -10.50
CA LEU A 502 9.31 -0.66 -10.73
C LEU A 502 10.13 -1.06 -11.96
N SER A 503 10.13 -0.27 -13.04
CA SER A 503 10.92 -0.50 -14.25
C SER A 503 11.99 0.58 -14.46
N GLN A 504 13.15 0.22 -15.02
CA GLN A 504 14.20 1.18 -15.39
C GLN A 504 13.79 2.10 -16.56
N ALA A 505 12.80 1.68 -17.36
CA ALA A 505 12.22 2.51 -18.41
C ALA A 505 11.25 3.58 -17.86
N ASP A 506 11.00 3.61 -16.55
CA ASP A 506 10.05 4.53 -15.94
C ASP A 506 10.62 5.95 -15.85
N VAL A 507 9.94 6.85 -16.56
CA VAL A 507 9.64 8.24 -16.21
C VAL A 507 10.81 9.05 -15.61
N GLN A 508 11.80 9.37 -16.42
CA GLN A 508 12.75 10.45 -16.10
C GLN A 508 12.21 11.79 -16.60
N LEU A 509 12.19 12.79 -15.72
CA LEU A 509 11.85 14.17 -16.10
C LEU A 509 12.94 14.83 -16.94
N GLY A 510 14.18 14.40 -16.73
CA GLY A 510 15.40 14.86 -17.40
C GLY A 510 16.64 14.39 -16.63
N PRO A 511 17.85 14.71 -17.13
CA PRO A 511 19.10 14.41 -16.42
C PRO A 511 19.15 15.03 -15.02
N GLU A 512 19.74 14.32 -14.06
CA GLU A 512 19.77 14.74 -12.66
C GLU A 512 20.44 16.11 -12.45
N GLU A 513 21.53 16.38 -13.19
CA GLU A 513 22.22 17.67 -13.14
C GLU A 513 21.31 18.84 -13.52
N ILE A 514 20.41 18.63 -14.49
CA ILE A 514 19.45 19.64 -14.93
C ILE A 514 18.34 19.79 -13.90
N LEU A 515 17.81 18.68 -13.39
CA LEU A 515 16.80 18.70 -12.32
C LEU A 515 17.31 19.41 -11.07
N ARG A 516 18.59 19.24 -10.72
CA ARG A 516 19.23 19.93 -9.62
C ARG A 516 19.25 21.44 -9.82
N LYS A 517 19.67 21.91 -11.00
CA LYS A 517 19.65 23.34 -11.36
C LYS A 517 18.24 23.93 -11.26
N VAL A 518 17.25 23.22 -11.78
CA VAL A 518 15.83 23.63 -11.70
C VAL A 518 15.34 23.68 -10.25
N TYR A 519 15.68 22.67 -9.44
CA TYR A 519 15.32 22.64 -8.03
C TYR A 519 15.96 23.81 -7.27
N ASP A 520 17.25 24.07 -7.46
CA ASP A 520 17.96 25.18 -6.82
C ASP A 520 17.33 26.53 -7.18
N GLU A 521 16.98 26.74 -8.44
CA GLU A 521 16.30 27.95 -8.91
C GLU A 521 14.90 28.11 -8.28
N LEU A 522 14.12 27.04 -8.15
CA LEU A 522 12.76 27.07 -7.61
C LEU A 522 12.70 27.07 -6.07
N SER A 523 13.78 26.70 -5.40
CA SER A 523 13.83 26.55 -3.94
C SER A 523 14.79 27.51 -3.23
N THR A 524 15.30 28.50 -3.96
CA THR A 524 16.16 29.57 -3.41
C THR A 524 15.59 30.92 -3.80
N ASP A 525 15.54 31.86 -2.86
CA ASP A 525 15.13 33.23 -3.15
C ASP A 525 16.38 33.99 -3.63
N PRO A 526 16.45 34.44 -4.90
CA PRO A 526 17.62 35.14 -5.42
C PRO A 526 17.85 36.50 -4.76
N GLN A 527 16.84 37.05 -4.07
CA GLN A 527 16.93 38.33 -3.36
C GLN A 527 17.38 38.17 -1.90
N GLN A 528 17.31 36.95 -1.35
CA GLN A 528 17.79 36.68 0.01
C GLN A 528 19.26 36.27 -0.02
N PRO A 529 20.11 36.86 0.85
CA PRO A 529 21.46 36.36 1.02
C PRO A 529 21.42 34.90 1.49
N PRO A 530 22.33 34.02 1.04
CA PRO A 530 22.36 32.64 1.48
C PRO A 530 22.44 32.60 3.00
N ALA A 531 21.58 31.78 3.62
CA ALA A 531 21.55 31.65 5.07
C ALA A 531 22.98 31.31 5.57
N PRO A 532 23.47 31.98 6.63
CA PRO A 532 24.78 31.66 7.19
C PRO A 532 24.79 30.18 7.56
N ARG A 533 25.79 29.43 7.08
CA ARG A 533 25.91 28.00 7.38
C ARG A 533 25.94 27.82 8.90
N SER A 534 24.87 27.24 9.41
CA SER A 534 24.63 26.99 10.83
C SER A 534 25.41 25.77 11.36
N GLY A 535 26.15 25.09 10.48
CA GLY A 535 26.96 23.91 10.76
C GLY A 535 27.10 23.02 9.51
N PRO A 536 27.66 21.80 9.64
CA PRO A 536 27.53 20.78 8.60
C PRO A 536 26.05 20.44 8.35
N PRO A 537 25.69 19.93 7.16
CA PRO A 537 24.34 19.46 6.89
C PRO A 537 23.90 18.44 7.94
N SER A 538 22.69 18.62 8.47
CA SER A 538 22.08 17.60 9.30
C SER A 538 21.77 16.37 8.46
N THR A 539 21.84 15.18 9.06
CA THR A 539 21.53 13.91 8.40
C THR A 539 20.30 13.25 9.01
N ASN A 540 19.54 12.50 8.20
CA ASN A 540 18.46 11.67 8.70
C ASN A 540 18.99 10.29 9.16
N PRO A 541 18.17 9.49 9.87
CA PRO A 541 18.58 8.17 10.33
C PRO A 541 18.99 7.17 9.23
N THR A 542 18.62 7.43 7.97
CA THR A 542 18.94 6.57 6.82
C THR A 542 20.07 7.14 5.95
N GLY A 543 20.93 7.99 6.52
CA GLY A 543 22.18 8.45 5.90
C GLY A 543 22.10 9.70 5.01
N PHE A 544 20.90 10.19 4.67
CA PHE A 544 20.78 11.36 3.79
C PHE A 544 21.08 12.68 4.51
N PRO A 545 21.95 13.53 3.94
CA PRO A 545 21.95 14.97 4.24
C PRO A 545 20.57 15.58 3.92
N LEU A 546 20.08 16.51 4.75
CA LEU A 546 18.70 17.01 4.61
C LEU A 546 18.43 17.78 3.31
N ASP A 547 19.43 18.49 2.77
CA ASP A 547 19.33 19.16 1.48
C ASP A 547 19.21 18.16 0.33
N GLU A 548 20.01 17.09 0.36
CA GLU A 548 19.91 15.97 -0.58
C GLU A 548 18.56 15.26 -0.45
N LEU A 549 18.11 14.97 0.77
CA LEU A 549 16.82 14.32 1.02
C LEU A 549 15.65 15.13 0.45
N ARG A 550 15.68 16.46 0.60
CA ARG A 550 14.65 17.35 0.06
C ARG A 550 14.64 17.35 -1.46
N PHE A 551 15.82 17.44 -2.09
CA PHE A 551 15.94 17.33 -3.54
C PHE A 551 15.38 15.99 -4.05
N GLU A 552 15.81 14.90 -3.45
CA GLU A 552 15.41 13.55 -3.83
C GLU A 552 13.90 13.31 -3.63
N ASN A 553 13.33 13.84 -2.55
CA ASN A 553 11.89 13.81 -2.32
C ASN A 553 11.13 14.65 -3.34
N TRP A 554 11.58 15.87 -3.63
CA TRP A 554 11.00 16.72 -4.66
C TRP A 554 11.06 16.06 -6.04
N LYS A 555 12.18 15.43 -6.39
CA LYS A 555 12.37 14.67 -7.64
C LYS A 555 11.31 13.57 -7.75
N SER A 556 11.21 12.72 -6.73
CA SER A 556 10.23 11.62 -6.70
C SER A 556 8.77 12.09 -6.73
N ILE A 557 8.43 13.25 -6.13
CA ILE A 557 7.09 13.83 -6.24
C ILE A 557 6.79 14.26 -7.69
N ASN A 558 7.73 14.91 -8.37
CA ASN A 558 7.47 15.36 -9.74
C ASN A 558 7.37 14.16 -10.71
N GLU A 559 8.09 13.07 -10.45
CA GLU A 559 7.90 11.80 -11.16
C GLU A 559 6.51 11.20 -10.87
N LEU A 560 6.06 11.20 -9.60
CA LEU A 560 4.70 10.79 -9.23
C LEU A 560 3.63 11.62 -9.95
N LEU A 561 3.82 12.94 -10.08
CA LEU A 561 2.91 13.80 -10.82
C LEU A 561 2.83 13.42 -12.31
N LEU A 562 3.97 13.06 -12.91
CA LEU A 562 4.04 12.62 -14.30
C LEU A 562 3.40 11.24 -14.52
N GLU A 563 3.67 10.29 -13.62
CA GLU A 563 3.02 8.98 -13.60
C GLU A 563 1.50 9.10 -13.43
N ALA A 564 1.05 9.93 -12.49
CA ALA A 564 -0.35 10.17 -12.22
C ALA A 564 -1.06 10.83 -13.42
N GLU A 565 -0.42 11.79 -14.09
CA GLU A 565 -0.95 12.40 -15.32
C GLU A 565 -1.12 11.35 -16.42
N THR A 566 -0.13 10.47 -16.61
CA THR A 566 -0.21 9.38 -17.59
C THR A 566 -1.33 8.40 -17.25
N TYR A 567 -1.41 7.99 -15.98
CA TYR A 567 -2.45 7.08 -15.51
C TYR A 567 -3.86 7.66 -15.69
N GLU A 568 -4.08 8.93 -15.32
CA GLU A 568 -5.39 9.56 -15.41
C GLU A 568 -5.79 9.83 -16.87
N ASN A 569 -4.84 10.12 -17.76
CA ASN A 569 -5.10 10.22 -19.19
C ASN A 569 -5.55 8.88 -19.78
N GLU A 570 -4.87 7.77 -19.46
CA GLU A 570 -5.27 6.44 -19.91
C GLU A 570 -6.62 6.00 -19.31
N LYS A 571 -6.85 6.35 -18.04
CA LYS A 571 -8.14 6.13 -17.39
C LYS A 571 -9.26 6.90 -18.09
N GLN A 572 -9.05 8.16 -18.44
CA GLN A 572 -10.04 8.96 -19.15
C GLN A 572 -10.33 8.37 -20.55
N LYS A 573 -9.29 7.97 -21.30
CA LYS A 573 -9.47 7.26 -22.58
C LYS A 573 -10.32 5.98 -22.42
N ALA A 574 -10.06 5.20 -21.37
CA ALA A 574 -10.85 4.00 -21.07
C ALA A 574 -12.32 4.33 -20.77
N VAL A 575 -12.57 5.41 -20.03
CA VAL A 575 -13.93 5.93 -19.75
C VAL A 575 -14.63 6.34 -21.04
N ASP A 576 -13.97 7.15 -21.87
CA ASP A 576 -14.53 7.63 -23.13
C ASP A 576 -14.88 6.46 -24.07
N ASN A 577 -14.00 5.45 -24.15
CA ASN A 577 -14.24 4.23 -24.91
C ASN A 577 -15.40 3.40 -24.35
N ALA A 578 -15.55 3.31 -23.03
CA ALA A 578 -16.66 2.60 -22.39
C ALA A 578 -17.99 3.29 -22.69
N ILE A 579 -18.03 4.62 -22.57
CA ILE A 579 -19.21 5.45 -22.91
C ILE A 579 -19.56 5.26 -24.40
N ALA A 580 -18.58 5.38 -25.29
CA ALA A 580 -18.80 5.25 -26.74
C ALA A 580 -19.29 3.85 -27.16
N SER A 581 -18.84 2.80 -26.46
CA SER A 581 -19.20 1.41 -26.77
C SER A 581 -20.45 0.90 -26.03
N GLY A 582 -21.03 1.69 -25.11
CA GLY A 582 -22.15 1.27 -24.27
C GLY A 582 -21.81 0.12 -23.32
N LYS A 583 -20.52 -0.14 -23.08
CA LYS A 583 -20.04 -1.23 -22.21
C LYS A 583 -19.67 -0.68 -20.83
N PRO A 584 -19.78 -1.48 -19.77
CA PRO A 584 -19.27 -1.09 -18.46
C PRO A 584 -17.78 -0.76 -18.52
N MET A 585 -17.36 0.24 -17.75
CA MET A 585 -15.94 0.54 -17.55
C MET A 585 -15.18 -0.72 -17.12
N PRO A 586 -14.02 -1.02 -17.72
CA PRO A 586 -13.18 -2.10 -17.23
C PRO A 586 -12.85 -1.86 -15.75
N LYS A 587 -12.95 -2.92 -14.94
CA LYS A 587 -12.69 -2.86 -13.49
C LYS A 587 -11.27 -2.43 -13.13
N LYS A 588 -10.34 -2.50 -14.08
CA LYS A 588 -8.96 -2.03 -13.99
C LYS A 588 -8.62 -1.32 -15.28
N ILE A 589 -7.97 -0.18 -15.15
CA ILE A 589 -7.41 0.52 -16.31
C ILE A 589 -6.12 -0.21 -16.66
N ALA A 590 -6.09 -0.81 -17.84
CA ALA A 590 -4.86 -1.31 -18.44
C ALA A 590 -4.03 -0.10 -18.87
N VAL A 591 -3.51 0.65 -17.90
CA VAL A 591 -2.25 1.35 -18.17
C VAL A 591 -1.28 0.22 -18.47
N SER A 592 -0.51 0.31 -19.55
CA SER A 592 0.68 -0.51 -19.70
C SER A 592 1.61 -0.13 -18.54
N SER A 593 1.31 -0.62 -17.33
CA SER A 593 2.05 -0.35 -16.11
C SER A 593 3.46 -0.92 -16.17
N PHE A 594 3.73 -1.65 -17.26
CA PHE A 594 5.01 -2.06 -17.76
C PHE A 594 4.93 -1.74 -19.26
N PRO A 595 5.65 -0.73 -19.76
CA PRO A 595 5.83 -0.58 -21.21
C PRO A 595 6.31 -1.94 -21.72
N SER A 596 5.65 -2.49 -22.73
CA SER A 596 6.13 -3.70 -23.39
C SER A 596 7.57 -3.47 -23.82
N VAL A 597 8.50 -4.18 -23.19
CA VAL A 597 9.85 -4.36 -23.74
C VAL A 597 9.65 -5.18 -25.01
N GLY A 598 9.38 -4.53 -26.13
CA GLY A 598 9.11 -5.19 -27.40
C GLY A 598 7.83 -4.74 -28.11
N SER A 599 7.78 -3.48 -28.52
CA SER A 599 7.15 -3.11 -29.81
C SER A 599 7.51 -1.67 -30.26
N ALA A 600 8.62 -1.12 -29.78
CA ALA A 600 9.40 -0.24 -30.61
C ALA A 600 10.53 -1.12 -31.13
N GLU A 601 10.61 -1.31 -32.44
CA GLU A 601 11.90 -1.59 -33.06
C GLU A 601 12.83 -0.44 -32.65
N VAL A 602 13.52 -0.60 -31.52
CA VAL A 602 14.79 0.07 -31.30
C VAL A 602 15.72 -0.60 -32.30
N THR A 603 15.63 -0.13 -33.54
CA THR A 603 16.71 -0.33 -34.49
C THR A 603 18.00 0.06 -33.77
N GLU A 604 19.03 -0.78 -33.84
CA GLU A 604 20.36 -0.57 -33.24
C GLU A 604 21.06 0.75 -33.68
N ASN A 605 20.35 1.64 -34.37
CA ASN A 605 20.75 2.99 -34.76
C ASN A 605 20.16 4.12 -33.89
N GLU A 606 19.51 3.81 -32.76
CA GLU A 606 19.04 4.81 -31.78
C GLU A 606 19.73 4.73 -30.41
N GLN A 607 21.04 4.47 -30.38
CA GLN A 607 21.94 5.18 -29.44
C GLN A 607 22.09 6.66 -29.87
N ARG A 608 20.97 7.29 -30.25
CA ARG A 608 20.89 8.71 -30.52
C ARG A 608 21.00 9.41 -29.18
N LYS A 609 22.00 10.28 -29.04
CA LYS A 609 22.08 11.30 -27.99
C LYS A 609 20.66 11.72 -27.61
N ALA A 610 20.28 11.55 -26.34
CA ALA A 610 19.08 12.17 -25.83
C ALA A 610 19.09 13.64 -26.32
N PRO A 611 17.99 14.15 -26.90
CA PRO A 611 17.97 15.54 -27.35
C PRO A 611 18.46 16.42 -26.19
N ASP A 612 19.28 17.43 -26.46
CA ASP A 612 19.79 18.38 -25.45
C ASP A 612 18.60 19.07 -24.77
N VAL A 613 18.00 18.43 -23.76
CA VAL A 613 16.89 18.99 -23.00
C VAL A 613 17.46 20.13 -22.18
N THR A 614 16.92 21.33 -22.34
CA THR A 614 17.42 22.52 -21.66
C THR A 614 16.85 22.62 -20.23
N PRO A 615 17.54 23.30 -19.29
CA PRO A 615 16.98 23.58 -17.96
C PRO A 615 15.64 24.30 -18.01
N SER A 616 15.45 25.22 -18.97
CA SER A 616 14.20 25.94 -19.18
C SER A 616 13.03 25.03 -19.54
N GLU A 617 13.24 24.03 -20.41
CA GLU A 617 12.20 23.06 -20.78
C GLU A 617 11.83 22.15 -19.60
N VAL A 618 12.82 21.67 -18.84
CA VAL A 618 12.58 20.88 -17.62
C VAL A 618 11.82 21.71 -16.59
N LYS A 619 12.20 22.97 -16.38
CA LYS A 619 11.51 23.89 -15.47
C LYS A 619 10.06 24.10 -15.87
N GLN A 620 9.79 24.39 -17.14
CA GLN A 620 8.41 24.55 -17.64
C GLN A 620 7.59 23.27 -17.47
N ARG A 621 8.18 22.10 -17.75
CA ARG A 621 7.56 20.80 -17.54
C ARG A 621 7.17 20.59 -16.07
N VAL A 622 8.09 20.87 -15.14
CA VAL A 622 7.85 20.78 -13.70
C VAL A 622 6.74 21.74 -13.26
N LEU A 623 6.80 23.01 -13.66
CA LEU A 623 5.77 24.00 -13.31
C LEU A 623 4.39 23.57 -13.82
N ARG A 624 4.29 23.06 -15.05
CA ARG A 624 3.05 22.55 -15.62
C ARG A 624 2.52 21.33 -14.89
N LEU A 625 3.37 20.36 -14.54
CA LEU A 625 2.95 19.18 -13.76
C LEU A 625 2.40 19.59 -12.39
N ARG A 626 3.01 20.59 -11.76
CA ARG A 626 2.59 21.17 -10.48
C ARG A 626 1.39 22.14 -10.61
N GLY A 627 0.96 22.49 -11.82
CA GLY A 627 -0.13 23.44 -12.07
C GLY A 627 0.22 24.89 -11.70
N LEU A 628 1.49 25.27 -11.86
CA LEU A 628 2.08 26.58 -11.52
C LEU A 628 2.58 27.33 -12.77
N ASP A 629 2.22 26.87 -13.96
CA ASP A 629 2.59 27.45 -15.26
C ASP A 629 1.79 28.73 -15.61
N LYS A 630 0.72 29.01 -14.87
CA LYS A 630 -0.08 30.24 -15.00
C LYS A 630 0.07 31.10 -13.75
N PRO A 631 0.32 32.41 -13.87
CA PRO A 631 0.38 33.28 -12.71
C PRO A 631 -0.96 33.21 -11.97
N ARG A 632 -0.92 32.93 -10.66
CA ARG A 632 -2.09 33.07 -9.80
C ARG A 632 -2.58 34.51 -9.95
N GLN A 633 -3.84 34.71 -10.34
CA GLN A 633 -4.54 35.95 -10.02
C GLN A 633 -4.66 35.96 -8.49
N LEU A 634 -3.64 36.49 -7.82
CA LEU A 634 -3.71 36.80 -6.41
C LEU A 634 -4.73 37.95 -6.30
N HIS A 635 -5.99 37.62 -6.00
CA HIS A 635 -6.93 38.58 -5.45
C HIS A 635 -6.43 38.93 -4.05
N PHE A 636 -5.50 39.89 -3.99
CA PHE A 636 -5.31 40.69 -2.80
C PHE A 636 -6.50 41.64 -2.74
N ASP A 637 -7.55 41.25 -2.02
CA ASP A 637 -8.51 42.23 -1.54
C ASP A 637 -7.76 43.12 -0.54
N THR A 638 -7.44 44.33 -0.98
CA THR A 638 -6.83 45.42 -0.21
C THR A 638 -7.69 45.88 0.95
#